data_AF-A0A2X4TSW5-F1
#
_entry.id   AF-A0A2X4TSW5-F1
#
_cell.length_a   1.000
_cell.length_b   1.000
_cell.length_c   1.000
_cell.angle_alpha   90.00
_cell.angle_beta   90.00
_cell.angle_gamma   90.00
#
_symmetry.space_group_name_H-M   'P 1'
#
loop_
_entity.id
_entity.type
_entity.pdbx_description
1 polymer ?
#
loop_
_entity_poly.entity_id
_entity_poly.type
_entity_poly.pdbx_seq_one_letter_code
_entity_poly.pdbx_strand_id
1 'polypeptide(L)'
;MFDLIKTISPSARKPNLAGWANDIRLMRECDGRTHRDMCVLFRWACHDSFWAGNVISPAKLREKWTQLDINRNKQQTGTTASKPKLDLNNTDWIYGVEL
;
A
#
# COMPACT_ATOMS: atom_id res chain seq x y z
N MET A 1 9.51 12.73 2.41
CA MET A 1 8.71 11.64 3.05
C MET A 1 8.48 11.94 4.53
N PHE A 2 9.54 12.16 5.32
CA PHE A 2 9.38 12.49 6.75
C PHE A 2 8.64 13.82 7.01
N ASP A 3 8.86 14.84 6.17
CA ASP A 3 8.16 16.12 6.33
C ASP A 3 6.64 15.99 6.16
N LEU A 4 6.17 15.12 5.26
CA LEU A 4 4.74 14.77 5.12
C LEU A 4 4.19 14.10 6.37
N ILE A 5 4.99 13.29 7.06
CA ILE A 5 4.56 12.66 8.32
C ILE A 5 4.40 13.73 9.40
N LYS A 6 5.31 14.71 9.46
CA LYS A 6 5.18 15.84 10.40
C LYS A 6 3.93 16.68 10.18
N THR A 7 3.43 16.78 8.94
CA THR A 7 2.16 17.49 8.68
C THR A 7 0.93 16.73 9.20
N ILE A 8 1.01 15.40 9.28
CA ILE A 8 -0.08 14.54 9.78
C ILE A 8 0.01 14.38 11.30
N SER A 9 1.22 14.20 11.82
CA SER A 9 1.51 14.04 13.24
C SER A 9 2.73 14.90 13.61
N PRO A 10 2.50 16.13 14.10
CA PRO A 10 3.59 17.04 14.49
C PRO A 10 4.48 16.47 15.60
N SER A 11 3.94 15.58 16.43
CA SER A 11 4.65 14.88 17.51
C SER A 11 5.42 13.64 17.04
N ALA A 12 5.46 13.35 15.73
CA ALA A 12 6.16 12.20 15.18
C ALA A 12 7.65 12.23 15.55
N ARG A 13 8.10 11.14 16.18
CA ARG A 13 9.51 10.96 16.55
C ARG A 13 10.40 10.86 15.31
N LYS A 14 11.66 11.28 15.45
CA LYS A 14 12.66 11.14 14.38
C LYS A 14 12.82 9.66 14.01
N PRO A 15 12.62 9.28 12.74
CA PRO A 15 12.72 7.89 12.32
C PRO A 15 14.18 7.45 12.22
N ASN A 16 14.37 6.12 12.23
CA ASN A 16 15.63 5.52 11.81
C ASN A 16 15.78 5.66 10.28
N LEU A 17 16.52 6.67 9.84
CA LEU A 17 16.75 6.96 8.42
C LEU A 17 17.51 5.83 7.69
N ALA A 18 18.40 5.12 8.38
CA ALA A 18 19.11 3.99 7.79
C ALA A 18 18.15 2.81 7.53
N GLY A 19 17.25 2.52 8.46
CA GLY A 19 16.18 1.53 8.27
C GLY A 19 15.28 1.89 7.10
N TRP A 20 14.88 3.16 7.00
CA TRP A 20 14.09 3.66 5.88
C TRP A 20 14.80 3.50 4.53
N ALA A 21 16.07 3.86 4.46
CA ALA A 21 16.85 3.70 3.24
C ALA A 21 16.91 2.21 2.81
N ASN A 22 17.07 1.30 3.78
CA ASN A 22 17.06 -0.13 3.50
C ASN A 22 15.69 -0.60 2.98
N ASP A 23 14.58 -0.20 3.61
CA ASP A 23 13.24 -0.55 3.15
C ASP A 23 12.98 -0.06 1.72
N ILE A 24 13.37 1.18 1.41
CA ILE A 24 13.24 1.75 0.07
C ILE A 24 14.12 1.00 -0.94
N ARG A 25 15.33 0.59 -0.56
CA ARG A 25 16.19 -0.26 -1.39
C ARG A 25 15.51 -1.60 -1.68
N LEU A 26 14.95 -2.27 -0.67
CA LEU A 26 14.23 -3.54 -0.84
C LEU A 26 13.00 -3.38 -1.75
N MET A 27 12.24 -2.29 -1.60
CA MET A 27 11.11 -2.01 -2.49
C MET A 27 11.55 -1.84 -3.95
N ARG A 28 12.73 -1.25 -4.20
CA ARG A 28 13.27 -1.09 -5.56
C ARG A 28 13.83 -2.39 -6.13
N GLU A 29 14.69 -3.06 -5.38
CA GLU A 29 15.50 -4.18 -5.85
C GLU A 29 14.76 -5.52 -5.77
N CYS A 30 13.98 -5.73 -4.71
CA CYS A 30 13.26 -6.99 -4.49
C CYS A 30 11.82 -6.92 -4.99
N ASP A 31 11.12 -5.81 -4.75
CA ASP A 31 9.71 -5.69 -5.10
C ASP A 31 9.49 -5.07 -6.50
N GLY A 32 10.56 -4.65 -7.18
CA GLY A 32 10.50 -4.07 -8.53
C GLY A 32 9.78 -2.72 -8.63
N ARG A 33 9.67 -1.98 -7.51
CA ARG A 33 8.90 -0.72 -7.45
C ARG A 33 9.78 0.48 -7.79
N THR A 34 9.25 1.40 -8.59
CA THR A 34 9.98 2.64 -8.89
C THR A 34 9.89 3.63 -7.73
N HIS A 35 10.92 4.48 -7.57
CA HIS A 35 10.90 5.55 -6.57
C HIS A 35 9.70 6.49 -6.74
N ARG A 36 9.32 6.75 -7.99
CA ARG A 36 8.16 7.58 -8.32
C ARG A 36 6.87 6.96 -7.79
N ASP A 37 6.64 5.67 -8.04
CA ASP A 37 5.42 4.99 -7.58
C ASP A 37 5.34 4.96 -6.06
N MET A 38 6.49 4.75 -5.39
CA MET A 38 6.56 4.83 -3.94
C MET A 38 6.15 6.20 -3.42
N CYS A 39 6.67 7.29 -4.00
CA CYS A 39 6.31 8.64 -3.60
C CYS A 39 4.83 8.95 -3.88
N VAL A 40 4.31 8.54 -5.04
CA VAL A 40 2.92 8.78 -5.42
C VAL A 40 1.97 8.05 -4.47
N LEU A 41 2.22 6.76 -4.21
CA LEU A 41 1.38 5.96 -3.33
C LEU A 41 1.46 6.42 -1.89
N PHE A 42 2.65 6.77 -1.41
CA PHE A 42 2.83 7.30 -0.07
C PHE A 42 2.11 8.63 0.12
N ARG A 43 2.23 9.55 -0.86
CA ARG A 43 1.51 10.82 -0.81
C ARG A 43 0.00 10.60 -0.79
N TRP A 44 -0.53 9.71 -1.62
CA TRP A 44 -1.95 9.38 -1.58
C TRP A 44 -2.36 8.82 -0.20
N ALA A 45 -1.60 7.87 0.34
CA ALA A 45 -1.86 7.29 1.67
C ALA A 45 -1.86 8.35 2.78
N CYS A 46 -0.95 9.33 2.72
CA CYS A 46 -0.87 10.46 3.64
C CYS A 46 -2.10 11.40 3.61
N HIS A 47 -2.83 11.44 2.49
CA HIS A 47 -4.03 12.28 2.32
C HIS A 47 -5.33 11.52 2.60
N ASP A 48 -5.29 10.19 2.62
CA ASP A 48 -6.44 9.35 2.92
C ASP A 48 -6.69 9.27 4.44
N SER A 49 -7.93 9.51 4.88
CA SER A 49 -8.27 9.60 6.29
C SER A 49 -8.03 8.29 7.07
N PHE A 50 -8.10 7.15 6.39
CA PHE A 50 -7.82 5.86 7.00
C PHE A 50 -6.32 5.54 6.95
N TRP A 51 -5.67 5.75 5.80
CA TRP A 51 -4.27 5.35 5.63
C TRP A 51 -3.25 6.31 6.25
N ALA A 52 -3.58 7.58 6.45
CA ALA A 52 -2.64 8.60 6.94
C ALA A 52 -2.02 8.26 8.31
N GLY A 53 -2.81 7.64 9.21
CA GLY A 53 -2.32 7.17 10.51
C GLY A 53 -1.66 5.80 10.47
N ASN A 54 -1.94 4.99 9.45
CA ASN A 54 -1.48 3.61 9.35
C ASN A 54 -0.18 3.45 8.55
N VAL A 55 0.12 4.38 7.64
CA VAL A 55 1.28 4.33 6.75
C VAL A 55 2.19 5.53 7.01
N ILE A 56 3.01 5.42 8.06
CA ILE A 56 3.94 6.47 8.50
C ILE A 56 5.42 6.07 8.33
N SER A 57 5.69 5.02 7.56
CA SER A 57 7.06 4.56 7.29
C SER A 57 7.17 3.78 5.98
N PRO A 58 8.36 3.72 5.36
CA PRO A 58 8.63 2.84 4.21
C PRO A 58 8.31 1.37 4.47
N ALA A 59 8.65 0.83 5.64
CA ALA A 59 8.28 -0.54 6.02
C ALA A 59 6.77 -0.78 5.93
N LYS A 60 5.95 0.14 6.48
CA LYS A 60 4.49 0.02 6.43
C LYS A 60 3.93 0.22 5.03
N LEU A 61 4.50 1.14 4.26
CA LEU A 61 4.18 1.31 2.85
C LEU A 61 4.45 0.03 2.06
N ARG A 62 5.59 -0.63 2.33
CA ARG A 62 5.97 -1.89 1.70
C ARG A 62 4.99 -3.00 2.03
N GLU A 63 4.68 -3.16 3.32
CA GLU A 63 3.77 -4.17 3.87
C GLU A 63 2.35 -4.05 3.27
N LYS A 64 1.83 -2.83 3.16
CA LYS A 64 0.44 -2.58 2.73
C LYS A 64 0.30 -2.22 1.26
N TRP A 65 1.36 -2.30 0.47
CA TRP A 65 1.41 -1.83 -0.91
C TRP A 65 0.21 -2.27 -1.76
N THR A 66 -0.06 -3.57 -1.83
CA THR A 66 -1.15 -4.12 -2.65
C THR A 66 -2.51 -3.58 -2.22
N GLN A 67 -2.74 -3.43 -0.91
CA GLN A 67 -4.00 -2.90 -0.39
C GLN A 67 -4.14 -1.41 -0.73
N LEU A 68 -3.06 -0.64 -0.59
CA LEU A 68 -3.05 0.78 -0.93
C LEU A 68 -3.31 0.98 -2.43
N ASP A 69 -2.67 0.20 -3.29
CA ASP A 69 -2.86 0.29 -4.74
C ASP A 69 -4.31 0.00 -5.16
N ILE A 70 -4.91 -1.07 -4.61
CA ILE A 70 -6.32 -1.40 -4.84
C ILE A 70 -7.24 -0.27 -4.35
N ASN A 71 -7.02 0.25 -3.15
CA ASN A 71 -7.89 1.30 -2.59
C ASN A 71 -7.76 2.61 -3.37
N ARG A 72 -6.54 2.99 -3.77
CA ARG A 72 -6.29 4.15 -4.62
C ARG A 72 -7.00 4.02 -5.96
N ASN A 73 -6.90 2.86 -6.61
CA ASN A 73 -7.55 2.61 -7.90
C ASN A 73 -9.08 2.63 -7.76
N LYS A 74 -9.64 2.10 -6.67
CA LYS A 74 -11.09 2.19 -6.37
C LYS A 74 -11.58 3.63 -6.19
N GLN A 75 -10.80 4.47 -5.52
CA GLN A 75 -11.16 5.89 -5.36
C GLN A 75 -11.07 6.65 -6.69
N GLN A 76 -10.13 6.29 -7.57
CA GLN A 76 -10.01 6.89 -8.90
C GLN A 76 -11.13 6.47 -9.85
N THR A 77 -11.68 5.26 -9.71
CA THR A 77 -12.68 4.75 -10.66
C THR A 77 -14.10 5.23 -10.38
N GLY A 78 -14.43 5.74 -9.19
CA GLY A 78 -15.60 6.59 -8.88
C GLY A 78 -17.02 6.11 -9.25
N THR A 79 -17.17 5.04 -10.04
CA THR A 79 -18.40 4.72 -10.76
C THR A 79 -18.34 3.27 -11.22
N THR A 80 -19.14 2.42 -10.58
CA THR A 80 -19.71 1.17 -11.12
C THR A 80 -18.75 0.24 -11.90
N ALA A 81 -17.82 -0.42 -11.21
CA ALA A 81 -17.36 -1.72 -11.69
C ALA A 81 -18.46 -2.74 -11.35
N SER A 82 -19.27 -3.13 -12.33
CA SER A 82 -20.23 -4.22 -12.22
C SER A 82 -19.51 -5.45 -11.65
N LYS A 83 -19.92 -5.89 -10.45
CA LYS A 83 -19.35 -7.09 -9.81
C LYS A 83 -19.47 -8.25 -10.81
N PRO A 84 -18.37 -8.94 -11.16
CA PRO A 84 -18.50 -10.19 -11.90
C PRO A 84 -19.41 -11.11 -11.07
N LYS A 85 -20.37 -11.77 -11.73
CA LYS A 85 -21.26 -12.75 -11.10
C LYS A 85 -20.38 -13.84 -10.49
N LEU A 86 -20.22 -13.81 -9.16
CA LEU A 86 -19.51 -14.84 -8.42
C LEU A 86 -20.22 -16.16 -8.68
N ASP A 87 -19.56 -17.08 -9.38
CA ASP A 87 -20.05 -18.44 -9.52
C ASP A 87 -19.74 -19.19 -8.21
N LEU A 88 -20.74 -19.26 -7.35
CA LEU A 88 -20.66 -19.94 -6.05
C LEU A 88 -20.54 -21.47 -6.19
N ASN A 89 -20.71 -22.03 -7.39
CA ASN A 89 -20.53 -23.44 -7.68
C ASN A 89 -19.16 -23.75 -8.28
N ASN A 90 -18.31 -22.73 -8.48
CA ASN A 90 -16.96 -22.98 -8.95
C ASN A 90 -16.13 -23.61 -7.83
N THR A 91 -15.87 -24.92 -7.94
CA THR A 91 -15.00 -25.70 -7.06
C THR A 91 -13.54 -25.72 -7.51
N ASP A 92 -13.13 -24.89 -8.47
CA ASP A 92 -11.75 -24.85 -8.98
C ASP A 92 -10.68 -24.56 -7.92
N TRP A 93 -11.09 -23.96 -6.79
CA TRP A 93 -10.22 -23.70 -5.65
C TRP A 93 -9.82 -24.95 -4.84
N ILE A 94 -10.47 -26.11 -5.07
CA ILE A 94 -10.29 -27.31 -4.24
C ILE A 94 -9.49 -28.44 -4.92
N TYR A 95 -9.19 -28.36 -6.22
CA TYR A 95 -8.57 -29.46 -7.00
C TYR A 95 -7.09 -29.80 -6.68
N GLY A 96 -6.54 -29.36 -5.54
CA GLY A 96 -5.16 -29.65 -5.12
C GLY A 96 -5.03 -30.25 -3.72
N VAL A 97 -6.14 -30.59 -3.07
CA VAL A 97 -6.14 -31.21 -1.74
C VAL A 97 -6.42 -32.70 -1.91
N GLU A 98 -5.37 -33.52 -1.91
CA GLU A 98 -5.52 -34.97 -1.71
C GLU A 98 -5.76 -35.23 -0.21
N LEU A 99 -6.71 -36.13 0.09
CA LEU A 99 -7.10 -36.56 1.43
C LEU A 99 -6.03 -37.44 2.10
#